data_AF-A0A0X1KMD0-F1
#
_entry.id   AF-A0A0X1KMD0-F1
#
_cell.length_a   1.000
_cell.length_b   1.000
_cell.length_c   1.000
_cell.angle_alpha   90.00
_cell.angle_beta   90.00
_cell.angle_gamma   90.00
#
_symmetry.space_group_name_H-M   'P 1'
#
loop_
_entity.id
_entity.type
_entity.pdbx_description
1 polymer ?
#
loop_
_entity_poly.entity_id
_entity_poly.type
_entity_poly.pdbx_seq_one_letter_code
_entity_poly.pdbx_strand_id
1 'polypeptide(L)'
;MTAPFPPIRGGPRAEYRPLKPEDGKKAVELVREALPFFRAGEPITHPDHIDVPVLYLNFGIDRIHYDGKAKMPRPKGAPPHGSATTNPKEAREVIERVLKEARVLDAAEFREPEDCWIIPVAWKSFIILHVRVSREGEELIPDYGLTEEVRRYGTL
;
A
#
# COMPACT_ATOMS: atom_id res chain seq x y z
N MET A 1 7.00 -7.98 -25.86
CA MET A 1 6.71 -7.07 -24.73
C MET A 1 5.36 -7.48 -24.15
N THR A 2 5.38 -8.29 -23.11
CA THR A 2 4.18 -8.77 -22.39
C THR A 2 3.87 -7.76 -21.29
N ALA A 3 2.63 -7.27 -21.24
CA ALA A 3 2.21 -6.28 -20.25
C ALA A 3 2.28 -6.86 -18.82
N PRO A 4 2.76 -6.09 -17.82
CA PRO A 4 3.04 -6.57 -16.46
C PRO A 4 1.79 -6.50 -15.59
N PHE A 5 0.70 -7.14 -15.98
CA PHE A 5 -0.46 -7.27 -15.09
C PHE A 5 -0.24 -8.51 -14.22
N PRO A 6 -0.23 -8.37 -12.88
CA PRO A 6 -0.03 -9.52 -12.01
C PRO A 6 -1.18 -10.51 -12.20
N PRO A 7 -0.90 -11.82 -12.26
CA PRO A 7 -1.93 -12.83 -12.37
C PRO A 7 -2.82 -12.82 -11.11
N ILE A 8 -4.14 -12.96 -11.29
CA ILE A 8 -5.05 -13.29 -10.20
C ILE A 8 -4.63 -14.69 -9.70
N ARG A 9 -3.86 -14.75 -8.61
CA ARG A 9 -3.37 -16.04 -8.08
C ARG A 9 -4.55 -16.83 -7.52
N GLY A 10 -4.82 -17.98 -8.15
CA GLY A 10 -5.82 -18.96 -7.71
C GLY A 10 -5.43 -19.64 -6.39
N GLY A 11 -6.42 -20.34 -5.80
CA GLY A 11 -6.39 -20.90 -4.43
C GLY A 11 -5.18 -21.76 -4.04
N PRO A 12 -5.14 -22.22 -2.78
CA PRO A 12 -3.94 -22.74 -2.15
C PRO A 12 -3.27 -23.83 -2.99
N ARG A 13 -2.02 -23.58 -3.40
CA ARG A 13 -1.18 -24.59 -4.06
C ARG A 13 -0.84 -25.66 -3.03
N ALA A 14 -1.19 -26.91 -3.34
CA ALA A 14 -1.03 -28.07 -2.46
C ALA A 14 0.45 -28.50 -2.24
N GLU A 15 1.41 -27.86 -2.90
CA GLU A 15 2.83 -28.21 -2.79
C GLU A 15 3.57 -27.27 -1.85
N TYR A 16 4.15 -27.84 -0.78
CA TYR A 16 5.04 -27.14 0.13
C TYR A 16 6.26 -26.63 -0.65
N ARG A 17 6.35 -25.30 -0.77
CA ARG A 17 7.55 -24.61 -1.25
C ARG A 17 8.21 -23.96 -0.04
N PRO A 18 9.50 -24.20 0.23
CA PRO A 18 10.19 -23.49 1.31
C PRO A 18 10.31 -21.99 0.98
N LEU A 19 10.27 -21.15 2.01
CA LEU A 19 10.53 -19.72 1.90
C LEU A 19 12.04 -19.47 1.96
N LYS A 20 12.54 -18.60 1.09
CA LYS A 20 13.95 -18.25 0.98
C LYS A 20 14.15 -16.81 1.48
N PRO A 21 15.07 -16.55 2.41
CA PRO A 21 15.40 -15.18 2.83
C PRO A 21 15.78 -14.27 1.67
N GLU A 22 16.37 -14.82 0.61
CA GLU A 22 16.77 -14.09 -0.60
C GLU A 22 15.56 -13.50 -1.34
N ASP A 23 14.44 -14.21 -1.38
CA ASP A 23 13.22 -13.72 -2.04
C ASP A 23 12.56 -12.59 -1.21
N GLY A 24 12.61 -12.69 0.12
CA GLY A 24 12.20 -11.60 1.01
C GLY A 24 13.08 -10.35 0.84
N LYS A 25 14.40 -10.53 0.70
CA LYS A 25 15.33 -9.42 0.43
C LYS A 25 15.06 -8.76 -0.92
N LYS A 26 14.84 -9.56 -1.98
CA LYS A 26 14.43 -9.03 -3.29
C LYS A 26 13.14 -8.21 -3.20
N ALA A 27 12.17 -8.69 -2.44
CA ALA A 27 10.91 -7.97 -2.24
C ALA A 27 11.12 -6.60 -1.55
N VAL A 28 11.99 -6.52 -0.54
CA VAL A 28 12.36 -5.25 0.10
C VAL A 28 13.00 -4.29 -0.92
N GLU A 29 13.96 -4.77 -1.72
CA GLU A 29 14.63 -3.93 -2.73
C GLU A 29 13.66 -3.44 -3.81
N LEU A 30 12.78 -4.31 -4.31
CA LEU A 30 11.76 -3.95 -5.28
C LEU A 30 10.87 -2.80 -4.77
N VAL A 31 10.42 -2.87 -3.51
CA VAL A 31 9.62 -1.79 -2.92
C VAL A 31 10.43 -0.52 -2.73
N ARG A 32 11.72 -0.63 -2.42
CA ARG A 32 12.62 0.53 -2.30
C ARG A 32 12.80 1.25 -3.65
N GLU A 33 12.92 0.51 -4.74
CA GLU A 33 12.98 1.05 -6.10
C GLU A 33 11.64 1.65 -6.55
N ALA A 34 10.52 1.06 -6.13
CA ALA A 34 9.19 1.52 -6.50
C ALA A 34 8.68 2.73 -5.69
N LEU A 35 9.08 2.86 -4.43
CA LEU A 35 8.58 3.89 -3.51
C LEU A 35 8.67 5.33 -4.05
N PRO A 36 9.74 5.77 -4.74
CA PRO A 36 9.81 7.11 -5.34
C PRO A 36 8.73 7.42 -6.38
N PHE A 37 8.07 6.39 -6.92
CA PHE A 37 7.01 6.50 -7.92
C PHE A 37 5.60 6.38 -7.34
N PHE A 38 5.50 6.13 -6.03
CA PHE A 38 4.20 6.12 -5.34
C PHE A 38 3.67 7.53 -5.21
N ARG A 39 2.36 7.68 -5.43
CA ARG A 39 1.67 8.98 -5.37
C ARG A 39 0.37 8.89 -4.59
N ALA A 40 -0.03 9.98 -3.97
CA ALA A 40 -1.34 10.08 -3.34
C ALA A 40 -2.44 10.18 -4.42
N GLY A 41 -3.38 9.23 -4.37
CA GLY A 41 -4.62 9.25 -5.15
C GLY A 41 -5.65 10.23 -4.60
N GLU A 42 -6.79 10.29 -5.27
CA GLU A 42 -7.94 11.04 -4.75
C GLU A 42 -8.44 10.42 -3.45
N PRO A 43 -8.60 11.21 -2.36
CA PRO A 43 -9.07 10.69 -1.10
C PRO A 43 -10.49 10.14 -1.16
N ILE A 44 -10.71 9.02 -0.49
CA ILE A 44 -12.01 8.40 -0.30
C ILE A 44 -12.53 8.87 1.07
N THR A 45 -13.68 9.54 1.05
CA THR A 45 -14.29 10.08 2.28
C THR A 45 -15.33 9.10 2.80
N HIS A 46 -15.10 8.60 4.01
CA HIS A 46 -16.05 7.79 4.77
C HIS A 46 -16.73 8.67 5.85
N PRO A 47 -17.87 8.24 6.41
CA PRO A 47 -18.57 9.00 7.45
C PRO A 47 -17.71 9.33 8.68
N ASP A 48 -16.75 8.46 9.00
CA ASP A 48 -15.95 8.50 10.21
C ASP A 48 -14.45 8.70 9.96
N HIS A 49 -13.97 8.69 8.71
CA HIS A 49 -12.55 8.87 8.38
C HIS A 49 -12.31 9.22 6.90
N ILE A 50 -11.06 9.58 6.58
CA ILE A 50 -10.61 9.78 5.20
C ILE A 50 -9.48 8.79 4.92
N ASP A 51 -9.61 8.07 3.82
CA ASP A 51 -8.58 7.20 3.28
C ASP A 51 -7.92 7.87 2.08
N VAL A 52 -6.61 7.89 2.04
CA VAL A 52 -5.85 8.36 0.88
C VAL A 52 -5.22 7.15 0.20
N PRO A 53 -5.70 6.74 -0.98
CA PRO A 53 -5.09 5.67 -1.76
C PRO A 53 -3.64 6.03 -2.12
N VAL A 54 -2.75 5.05 -2.08
CA VAL A 54 -1.40 5.16 -2.64
C VAL A 54 -1.38 4.40 -3.95
N LEU A 55 -1.00 5.10 -5.02
CA LEU A 55 -1.07 4.60 -6.37
C LEU A 55 0.32 4.36 -6.96
N TYR A 56 0.43 3.32 -7.78
CA TYR A 56 1.57 3.06 -8.67
C TYR A 56 1.06 2.67 -10.05
N LEU A 57 1.48 3.38 -11.11
CA LEU A 57 1.03 3.15 -12.49
C LEU A 57 -0.51 2.99 -12.64
N ASN A 58 -1.29 3.78 -11.87
CA ASN A 58 -2.76 3.76 -11.78
C ASN A 58 -3.41 2.58 -11.02
N PHE A 59 -2.61 1.76 -10.33
CA PHE A 59 -3.11 0.72 -9.44
C PHE A 59 -3.00 1.16 -7.99
N GLY A 60 -4.02 0.83 -7.19
CA GLY A 60 -3.95 0.96 -5.73
C GLY A 60 -2.95 -0.05 -5.17
N ILE A 61 -1.95 0.43 -4.45
CA ILE A 61 -1.00 -0.42 -3.72
C ILE A 61 -1.56 -0.75 -2.34
N ASP A 62 -1.96 0.30 -1.63
CA ASP A 62 -2.55 0.27 -0.30
C ASP A 62 -3.20 1.64 -0.04
N ARG A 63 -3.86 1.83 1.10
CA ARG A 63 -4.44 3.10 1.53
C ARG A 63 -3.83 3.59 2.83
N ILE A 64 -3.67 4.89 2.98
CA ILE A 64 -3.26 5.52 4.24
C ILE A 64 -4.48 6.12 4.91
N HIS A 65 -4.76 5.69 6.13
CA HIS A 65 -5.78 6.30 6.98
C HIS A 65 -5.27 7.67 7.47
N TYR A 66 -6.01 8.73 7.20
CA TYR A 66 -5.65 10.09 7.60
C TYR A 66 -6.39 10.53 8.87
N ASP A 67 -5.65 11.02 9.87
CA ASP A 67 -6.24 11.68 11.03
C ASP A 67 -6.39 13.17 10.75
N GLY A 68 -7.62 13.59 10.49
CA GLY A 68 -7.93 15.00 10.20
C GLY A 68 -7.75 15.96 11.38
N LYS A 69 -7.81 15.47 12.62
CA LYS A 69 -7.58 16.30 13.82
C LYS A 69 -6.08 16.52 14.02
N ALA A 70 -5.31 15.45 13.92
CA ALA A 70 -3.87 15.48 14.12
C ALA A 70 -3.09 15.90 12.87
N LYS A 71 -3.77 15.97 11.72
CA LYS A 71 -3.24 16.31 10.40
C LYS A 71 -2.05 15.45 9.99
N MET A 72 -2.14 14.15 10.24
CA MET A 72 -1.08 13.19 9.98
C MET A 72 -1.62 11.80 9.61
N PRO A 73 -0.82 10.95 8.96
CA PRO A 73 -1.19 9.56 8.74
C PRO A 73 -1.32 8.81 10.06
N ARG A 74 -2.26 7.87 10.13
CA ARG A 74 -2.36 6.93 11.24
C ARG A 74 -1.44 5.73 11.02
N PRO A 75 -0.90 5.15 12.11
CA PRO A 75 -0.20 3.88 12.02
C PRO A 75 -1.12 2.78 11.47
N LYS A 76 -0.58 1.90 10.62
CA LYS A 76 -1.23 0.66 10.21
C LYS A 76 -1.58 -0.19 11.43
N GLY A 77 -2.74 -0.81 11.39
CA GLY A 77 -3.32 -1.58 12.50
C GLY A 77 -4.08 -0.76 13.53
N ALA A 78 -3.93 0.57 13.55
CA ALA A 78 -4.80 1.43 14.34
C ALA A 78 -6.15 1.59 13.61
N PRO A 79 -7.31 1.43 14.27
CA PRO A 79 -8.59 1.58 13.59
C PRO A 79 -8.74 3.01 13.08
N PRO A 80 -9.29 3.23 11.87
CA PRO A 80 -9.53 4.57 11.38
C PRO A 80 -10.51 5.29 12.30
N HIS A 81 -10.18 6.51 12.68
CA HIS A 81 -11.10 7.44 13.35
C HIS A 81 -10.73 8.82 12.87
N GLY A 82 -11.74 9.64 12.62
CA GLY A 82 -11.60 10.98 12.10
C GLY A 82 -12.90 11.76 12.29
N SER A 83 -12.90 12.99 11.77
CA SER A 83 -14.07 13.84 11.71
C SER A 83 -14.41 14.12 10.26
N ALA A 84 -15.69 13.98 9.89
CA ALA A 84 -16.22 14.26 8.56
C ALA A 84 -15.99 15.71 8.07
N THR A 85 -15.50 16.61 8.92
CA THR A 85 -15.22 18.01 8.59
C THR A 85 -13.84 18.25 7.99
N THR A 86 -13.05 17.20 7.76
CA THR A 86 -11.69 17.31 7.26
C THR A 86 -11.69 17.55 5.76
N ASN A 87 -10.92 18.54 5.28
CA ASN A 87 -10.81 18.82 3.85
C ASN A 87 -10.05 17.69 3.12
N PRO A 88 -10.68 16.94 2.19
CA PRO A 88 -10.01 15.84 1.49
C PRO A 88 -8.76 16.31 0.73
N LYS A 89 -8.79 17.50 0.13
CA LYS A 89 -7.64 18.05 -0.61
C LYS A 89 -6.41 18.22 0.29
N GLU A 90 -6.63 18.67 1.52
CA GLU A 90 -5.55 18.79 2.53
C GLU A 90 -4.97 17.41 2.86
N ALA A 91 -5.82 16.39 3.03
CA ALA A 91 -5.35 15.02 3.27
C ALA A 91 -4.44 14.53 2.15
N ARG A 92 -4.83 14.72 0.88
CA ARG A 92 -4.01 14.35 -0.27
C ARG A 92 -2.65 15.05 -0.26
N GLU A 93 -2.62 16.36 -0.05
CA GLU A 93 -1.39 17.16 -0.02
C GLU A 93 -0.46 16.77 1.13
N VAL A 94 -1.01 16.44 2.30
CA VAL A 94 -0.22 15.94 3.43
C VAL A 94 0.37 14.58 3.10
N ILE A 95 -0.43 13.65 2.58
CA ILE A 95 0.04 12.30 2.25
C ILE A 95 1.10 12.32 1.14
N GLU A 96 0.98 13.22 0.16
CA GLU A 96 1.99 13.41 -0.87
C GLU A 96 3.35 13.83 -0.28
N ARG A 97 3.36 14.68 0.77
CA ARG A 97 4.59 15.03 1.50
C ARG A 97 5.11 13.87 2.34
N VAL A 98 4.23 13.15 3.02
CA VAL A 98 4.56 11.97 3.83
C VAL A 98 5.25 10.91 2.98
N LEU A 99 4.78 10.65 1.75
CA LEU A 99 5.39 9.67 0.85
C LEU A 99 6.83 10.04 0.46
N LYS A 100 7.14 11.34 0.32
CA LYS A 100 8.52 11.81 0.04
C LYS A 100 9.48 11.60 1.21
N GLU A 101 8.95 11.52 2.43
CA GLU A 101 9.71 11.27 3.67
C GLU A 101 9.67 9.79 4.09
N ALA A 102 8.87 8.97 3.41
CA ALA A 102 8.68 7.58 3.76
C ALA A 102 9.93 6.76 3.45
N ARG A 103 10.15 5.70 4.23
CA ARG A 103 11.25 4.75 4.04
C ARG A 103 10.76 3.32 4.14
N VAL A 104 11.33 2.45 3.31
CA VAL A 104 11.13 1.01 3.40
C VAL A 104 11.91 0.49 4.61
N LEU A 105 11.27 -0.31 5.47
CA LEU A 105 11.98 -1.01 6.54
C LEU A 105 12.63 -2.29 5.99
N ASP A 106 13.81 -2.65 6.50
CA ASP A 106 14.55 -3.83 6.07
C ASP A 106 13.99 -5.11 6.71
N ALA A 107 12.72 -5.39 6.43
CA ALA A 107 11.97 -6.52 6.95
C ALA A 107 10.87 -6.93 5.97
N ALA A 108 10.54 -8.22 5.96
CA ALA A 108 9.46 -8.78 5.16
C ALA A 108 8.67 -9.78 6.01
N GLU A 109 7.34 -9.66 5.99
CA GLU A 109 6.43 -10.63 6.59
C GLU A 109 5.82 -11.48 5.47
N PHE A 110 5.89 -12.81 5.56
CA PHE A 110 5.22 -13.67 4.58
C PHE A 110 3.77 -13.88 4.98
N ARG A 111 2.83 -13.75 4.04
CA ARG A 111 1.39 -13.87 4.31
C ARG A 111 0.74 -14.95 3.46
N GLU A 112 0.09 -15.88 4.16
CA GLU A 112 -0.81 -16.89 3.60
C GLU A 112 -2.27 -16.52 3.95
N PRO A 113 -3.24 -16.85 3.08
CA PRO A 113 -3.14 -17.63 1.84
C PRO A 113 -2.70 -16.85 0.60
N GLU A 114 -2.37 -15.56 0.72
CA GLU A 114 -2.07 -14.69 -0.42
C GLU A 114 -0.75 -15.00 -1.16
N ASP A 115 0.11 -15.87 -0.60
CA ASP A 115 1.40 -16.31 -1.18
C ASP A 115 2.28 -15.11 -1.58
N CYS A 116 2.41 -14.15 -0.67
CA CYS A 116 3.07 -12.88 -0.91
C CYS A 116 3.88 -12.38 0.30
N TRP A 117 4.87 -11.55 0.03
CA TRP A 117 5.58 -10.78 1.05
C TRP A 117 4.87 -9.46 1.32
N ILE A 118 4.77 -9.09 2.59
CA ILE A 118 4.35 -7.78 3.06
C ILE A 118 5.60 -7.00 3.44
N ILE A 119 5.84 -5.91 2.73
CA ILE A 119 6.95 -5.00 2.99
C ILE A 119 6.41 -3.75 3.68
N PRO A 120 6.78 -3.49 4.95
CA PRO A 120 6.32 -2.33 5.68
C PRO A 120 7.07 -1.08 5.23
N VAL A 121 6.30 -0.04 4.89
CA VAL A 121 6.82 1.31 4.64
C VAL A 121 6.47 2.19 5.83
N ALA A 122 7.48 2.88 6.35
CA ALA A 122 7.35 3.72 7.52
C ALA A 122 7.53 5.20 7.22
N TRP A 123 6.75 6.04 7.89
CA TRP A 123 6.99 7.48 8.02
C TRP A 123 7.24 7.79 9.50
N LYS A 124 8.35 8.47 9.79
CA LYS A 124 8.86 8.62 11.16
C LYS A 124 8.89 7.27 11.88
N SER A 125 8.16 7.10 12.98
CA SER A 125 8.07 5.85 13.74
C SER A 125 6.84 5.00 13.41
N PHE A 126 6.02 5.39 12.42
CA PHE A 126 4.78 4.68 12.08
C PHE A 126 4.95 3.88 10.80
N ILE A 127 4.55 2.61 10.83
CA ILE A 127 4.26 1.87 9.59
C ILE A 127 2.98 2.46 9.03
N ILE A 128 3.01 2.91 7.78
CA ILE A 128 1.88 3.59 7.12
C ILE A 128 1.39 2.84 5.88
N LEU A 129 2.18 1.93 5.31
CA LEU A 129 1.79 1.07 4.20
C LEU A 129 2.27 -0.37 4.42
N HIS A 130 1.49 -1.31 3.91
CA HIS A 130 1.86 -2.70 3.71
C HIS A 130 1.86 -2.99 2.21
N VAL A 131 3.04 -2.96 1.59
CA VAL A 131 3.18 -3.22 0.15
C VAL A 131 3.29 -4.72 -0.07
N ARG A 132 2.43 -5.26 -0.93
CA ARG A 132 2.45 -6.68 -1.29
C ARG A 132 3.40 -6.93 -2.46
N VAL A 133 4.20 -7.98 -2.35
CA VAL A 133 5.12 -8.44 -3.38
C VAL A 133 4.94 -9.94 -3.59
N SER A 134 5.07 -10.41 -4.83
CA SER A 134 5.02 -11.84 -5.15
C SER A 134 6.00 -12.66 -4.31
N ARG A 135 5.67 -13.93 -4.07
CA ARG A 135 6.52 -14.88 -3.33
C ARG A 135 7.98 -14.88 -3.78
N GLU A 136 8.22 -14.76 -5.07
CA GLU A 136 9.56 -14.77 -5.67
C GLU A 136 10.31 -13.43 -5.55
N GLY A 137 9.63 -12.37 -5.06
CA GLY A 137 10.19 -11.04 -4.86
C GLY A 137 10.29 -10.20 -6.14
N GLU A 138 9.55 -10.56 -7.19
CA GLU A 138 9.75 -10.04 -8.55
C GLU A 138 8.68 -9.03 -8.99
N GLU A 139 7.50 -9.04 -8.36
CA GLU A 139 6.34 -8.27 -8.81
C GLU A 139 5.59 -7.63 -7.65
N LEU A 140 5.26 -6.34 -7.75
CA LEU A 140 4.30 -5.71 -6.85
C LEU A 140 2.90 -6.29 -7.10
N ILE A 141 2.17 -6.59 -6.03
CA ILE A 141 0.79 -7.06 -6.09
C ILE A 141 -0.13 -5.90 -5.68
N PRO A 142 -0.91 -5.34 -6.62
CA PRO A 142 -1.91 -4.34 -6.33
C PRO A 142 -2.99 -4.81 -5.36
N ASP A 143 -3.56 -3.85 -4.66
CA ASP A 143 -4.90 -3.96 -4.12
C ASP A 143 -5.94 -3.72 -5.22
N TYR A 144 -6.38 -4.81 -5.84
CA TYR A 144 -7.45 -4.77 -6.85
C TYR A 144 -8.78 -4.26 -6.26
N GLY A 145 -9.09 -4.54 -5.00
CA GLY A 145 -10.30 -4.04 -4.37
C GLY A 145 -10.27 -2.53 -4.24
N LEU A 146 -9.17 -1.99 -3.70
CA LEU A 146 -8.92 -0.55 -3.66
C LEU A 146 -8.82 0.07 -5.06
N THR A 147 -8.20 -0.62 -6.01
CA THR A 147 -8.08 -0.13 -7.40
C THR A 147 -9.46 0.09 -8.01
N GLU A 148 -10.38 -0.86 -7.84
CA GLU A 148 -11.74 -0.74 -8.32
C GLU A 148 -12.53 0.34 -7.56
N GLU A 149 -12.31 0.49 -6.25
CA GLU A 149 -12.87 1.58 -5.46
C GLU A 149 -12.42 2.95 -5.98
N VAL A 150 -11.11 3.12 -6.22
CA VAL A 150 -10.53 4.35 -6.81
C VAL A 150 -11.09 4.61 -8.21
N ARG A 151 -11.30 3.58 -9.02
CA ARG A 151 -11.89 3.77 -10.36
C ARG A 151 -13.37 4.17 -10.31
N ARG A 152 -14.11 3.70 -9.31
CA ARG A 152 -15.54 4.02 -9.14
C ARG A 152 -15.78 5.40 -8.57
N TYR A 153 -14.96 5.82 -7.60
CA TYR A 153 -15.18 7.04 -6.83
C TYR A 153 -14.16 8.14 -7.11
N GLY A 154 -12.98 7.79 -7.63
CA GLY A 154 -11.95 8.73 -8.04
C GLY A 154 -12.34 9.37 -9.36
N THR A 155 -12.47 10.69 -9.37
CA THR A 155 -12.46 11.46 -10.60
C THR A 155 -11.02 11.41 -11.12
N LEU A 156 -10.78 10.64 -12.20
CA LEU A 156 -9.49 10.65 -12.90
C LEU A 156 -9.21 12.02 -13.55
#